data_AF-M3GFK4-F1
#
_entry.id   AF-M3GFK4-F1
#
_cell.length_a   1.000
_cell.length_b   1.000
_cell.length_c   1.000
_cell.angle_alpha   90.00
_cell.angle_beta   90.00
_cell.angle_gamma   90.00
#
_symmetry.space_group_name_H-M   'P 1'
#
loop_
_entity.id
_entity.type
_entity.pdbx_description
1 polymer ?
#
loop_
_entity_poly.entity_id
_entity_poly.type
_entity_poly.pdbx_seq_one_letter_code
_entity_poly.pdbx_strand_id
1 'polypeptide(L)'
;MDELLAQVQPDAVLVLGDTNSCMAVIPAKRRKIPIFHMEAGNRCFDQRVPEEINRRIVDHTADINLTYSNIAREYLLREGLPSDMVIKTGSPMFEVLNYYLEGIKKSDILEKLKISEGKYFVVSAHREENIDSDKNFAKLIDIINTIAEVFKFPVIISTHPRTQKKSMYLMPLLIRWFNF
;
A
#
# COMPACT_ATOMS: atom_id res chain seq x y z
N MET A 1 -0.19 -12.54 18.95
CA MET A 1 -1.28 -13.03 18.07
C MET A 1 -1.79 -14.40 18.50
N ASP A 2 -0.94 -15.42 18.63
CA ASP A 2 -1.39 -16.76 19.02
C ASP A 2 -2.14 -16.79 20.37
N GLU A 3 -1.64 -16.08 21.38
CA GLU A 3 -2.31 -15.92 22.68
C GLU A 3 -3.71 -15.29 22.53
N LEU A 4 -3.85 -14.28 21.67
CA LEU A 4 -5.13 -13.62 21.41
C LEU A 4 -6.12 -14.59 20.74
N LEU A 5 -5.67 -15.38 19.77
CA LEU A 5 -6.51 -16.38 19.11
C LEU A 5 -6.96 -17.48 20.09
N ALA A 6 -6.14 -17.82 21.08
CA ALA A 6 -6.51 -18.76 22.14
C ALA A 6 -7.61 -18.22 23.06
N GLN A 7 -7.59 -16.91 23.34
CA GLN A 7 -8.55 -16.24 24.21
C GLN A 7 -9.88 -15.95 23.51
N VAL A 8 -9.82 -15.40 22.29
CA VAL A 8 -11.01 -14.97 21.54
C VAL A 8 -11.72 -16.14 20.87
N GLN A 9 -10.97 -17.17 20.45
CA GLN A 9 -11.50 -18.34 19.73
C GLN A 9 -12.45 -17.96 18.57
N PRO A 10 -11.99 -17.13 17.62
CA PRO A 10 -12.87 -16.65 16.56
C PRO A 10 -13.27 -17.78 15.61
N ASP A 11 -14.48 -17.69 15.06
CA ASP A 11 -14.98 -18.63 14.04
C ASP A 11 -14.24 -18.49 12.70
N ALA A 12 -13.64 -17.32 12.43
CA ALA A 12 -12.82 -17.05 11.25
C ALA A 12 -11.89 -15.83 11.48
N VAL A 13 -10.85 -15.72 10.66
CA VAL A 13 -9.96 -14.56 10.60
C VAL A 13 -9.99 -13.96 9.20
N LEU A 14 -10.13 -12.63 9.12
CA LEU A 14 -9.93 -11.86 7.90
C LEU A 14 -8.59 -11.14 7.96
N VAL A 15 -7.78 -11.30 6.91
CA VAL A 15 -6.50 -10.61 6.74
C VAL A 15 -6.57 -9.79 5.47
N LEU A 16 -6.03 -8.56 5.50
CA LEU A 16 -6.02 -7.64 4.36
C LEU A 16 -4.58 -7.38 3.90
N GLY A 17 -4.34 -7.62 2.61
CA GLY A 17 -3.09 -7.27 1.95
C GLY A 17 -1.91 -8.14 2.37
N ASP A 18 -0.73 -7.54 2.38
CA ASP A 18 0.55 -8.25 2.31
C ASP A 18 1.61 -7.72 3.30
N THR A 19 1.17 -6.96 4.29
CA THR A 19 2.05 -6.44 5.34
C THR A 19 2.47 -7.54 6.31
N ASN A 20 3.47 -7.27 7.15
CA ASN A 20 3.97 -8.24 8.13
C ASN A 20 2.92 -8.74 9.13
N SER A 21 1.88 -7.95 9.42
CA SER A 21 0.77 -8.40 10.28
C SER A 21 0.02 -9.58 9.69
N CYS A 22 0.07 -9.77 8.36
CA CYS A 22 -0.58 -10.89 7.69
C CYS A 22 0.03 -12.24 8.06
N MET A 23 1.26 -12.28 8.61
CA MET A 23 1.85 -13.51 9.16
C MET A 23 1.04 -14.10 10.34
N ALA A 24 0.05 -13.35 10.86
CA ALA A 24 -0.98 -13.86 11.75
C ALA A 24 -1.74 -15.09 11.18
N VAL A 25 -1.74 -15.31 9.87
CA VAL A 25 -2.33 -16.52 9.26
C VAL A 25 -1.67 -17.81 9.74
N ILE A 26 -0.38 -17.79 10.09
CA ILE A 26 0.35 -19.00 10.52
C ILE A 26 -0.23 -19.57 11.82
N PRO A 27 -0.32 -18.81 12.94
CA PRO A 27 -0.94 -19.33 14.16
C PRO A 27 -2.45 -19.61 13.98
N ALA A 28 -3.17 -18.83 13.17
CA ALA A 28 -4.58 -19.09 12.86
C ALA A 28 -4.77 -20.46 12.18
N LYS A 29 -3.95 -20.77 11.18
CA LYS A 29 -4.01 -22.04 10.45
C LYS A 29 -3.67 -23.24 11.33
N ARG A 30 -2.67 -23.10 12.20
CA ARG A 30 -2.29 -24.15 13.18
C ARG A 30 -3.43 -24.46 14.16
N ARG A 31 -4.26 -23.47 14.48
CA ARG A 31 -5.46 -23.62 15.31
C ARG A 31 -6.69 -24.08 14.51
N LYS A 32 -6.56 -24.32 13.21
CA LYS A 32 -7.64 -24.72 12.29
C LYS A 32 -8.77 -23.69 12.22
N ILE A 33 -8.44 -22.42 12.45
CA ILE A 33 -9.38 -21.32 12.30
C ILE A 33 -9.44 -20.98 10.81
N PRO A 34 -10.64 -20.95 10.17
CA PRO A 34 -10.80 -20.53 8.79
C PRO A 34 -10.23 -19.14 8.51
N ILE A 35 -9.53 -18.99 7.38
CA ILE A 35 -8.83 -17.76 7.00
C ILE A 35 -9.37 -17.23 5.68
N PHE A 36 -9.80 -15.98 5.70
CA PHE A 36 -10.15 -15.20 4.52
C PHE A 36 -9.04 -14.18 4.26
N HIS A 37 -8.50 -14.17 3.05
CA HIS A 37 -7.50 -13.20 2.63
C HIS A 37 -8.08 -12.23 1.62
N MET A 38 -8.18 -10.96 2.00
CA MET A 38 -8.62 -9.86 1.15
C MET A 38 -7.43 -9.19 0.47
N GLU A 39 -7.60 -8.79 -0.79
CA GLU A 39 -6.50 -8.35 -1.68
C GLU A 39 -5.56 -9.50 -2.09
N ALA A 40 -6.09 -10.71 -2.14
CA ALA A 40 -5.33 -11.90 -2.52
C ALA A 40 -4.83 -11.87 -3.97
N GLY A 41 -3.73 -12.58 -4.22
CA GLY A 41 -3.25 -12.86 -5.58
C GLY A 41 -2.48 -11.74 -6.27
N ASN A 42 -2.14 -10.65 -5.59
CA ASN A 42 -1.23 -9.64 -6.13
C ASN A 42 0.14 -10.27 -6.44
N ARG A 43 0.74 -9.98 -7.60
CA ARG A 43 2.09 -10.48 -7.94
C ARG A 43 2.88 -9.39 -8.62
N CYS A 44 4.09 -9.12 -8.13
CA CYS A 44 5.09 -8.33 -8.87
C CYS A 44 6.19 -9.22 -9.47
N PHE A 45 6.23 -10.50 -9.12
CA PHE A 45 7.22 -11.50 -9.59
C PHE A 45 8.67 -11.17 -9.26
N ASP A 46 8.90 -10.24 -8.32
CA ASP A 46 10.22 -9.88 -7.81
C ASP A 46 10.32 -10.25 -6.33
N GLN A 47 11.02 -11.34 -6.03
CA GLN A 47 11.19 -11.84 -4.65
C GLN A 47 12.09 -10.94 -3.79
N ARG A 48 12.72 -9.92 -4.37
CA ARG A 48 13.45 -8.89 -3.60
C ARG A 48 12.48 -7.95 -2.87
N VAL A 49 11.23 -7.88 -3.32
CA VAL A 49 10.16 -7.09 -2.68
C VAL A 49 9.62 -7.88 -1.48
N PRO A 50 9.78 -7.40 -0.24
CA PRO A 50 9.33 -8.13 0.95
C PRO A 50 7.84 -8.51 0.91
N GLU A 51 7.01 -7.62 0.38
CA GLU A 51 5.57 -7.85 0.22
C GLU A 51 5.27 -9.04 -0.71
N GLU A 52 6.11 -9.32 -1.72
CA GLU A 52 5.94 -10.49 -2.59
C GLU A 52 6.12 -11.80 -1.82
N ILE A 53 7.03 -11.83 -0.85
CA ILE A 53 7.22 -12.99 0.03
C ILE A 53 5.97 -13.20 0.88
N ASN A 54 5.48 -12.13 1.51
CA ASN A 54 4.29 -12.17 2.35
C ASN A 54 3.06 -12.61 1.57
N ARG A 55 2.83 -12.05 0.36
CA ARG A 55 1.69 -12.43 -0.52
C ARG A 55 1.62 -13.92 -0.74
N ARG A 56 2.75 -14.54 -1.11
CA ARG A 56 2.81 -15.98 -1.39
C ARG A 56 2.49 -16.81 -0.16
N ILE A 57 3.04 -16.45 0.99
CA ILE A 57 2.77 -17.15 2.25
C ILE A 57 1.28 -17.05 2.61
N VAL A 58 0.71 -15.84 2.56
CA VAL A 58 -0.67 -15.59 2.99
C VAL A 58 -1.66 -16.27 2.04
N ASP A 59 -1.49 -16.11 0.73
CA ASP A 59 -2.38 -16.70 -0.28
C ASP A 59 -2.46 -18.23 -0.17
N HIS A 60 -1.32 -18.90 0.02
CA HIS A 60 -1.27 -20.37 0.13
C HIS A 60 -1.61 -20.90 1.52
N THR A 61 -1.65 -20.03 2.53
CA THR A 61 -2.09 -20.40 3.89
C THR A 61 -3.59 -20.18 4.08
N ALA A 62 -4.17 -19.19 3.40
CA ALA A 62 -5.59 -18.86 3.48
C ALA A 62 -6.49 -19.99 2.98
N ASP A 63 -7.70 -20.09 3.54
CA ASP A 63 -8.71 -21.04 3.07
C ASP A 63 -9.51 -20.45 1.91
N ILE A 64 -9.81 -19.14 1.96
CA ILE A 64 -10.51 -18.40 0.91
C ILE A 64 -9.70 -17.16 0.54
N ASN A 65 -9.47 -17.00 -0.77
CA ASN A 65 -8.77 -15.85 -1.33
C ASN A 65 -9.75 -14.93 -2.07
N LEU A 66 -9.83 -13.68 -1.61
CA LEU A 66 -10.71 -12.63 -2.11
C LEU A 66 -9.90 -11.64 -2.95
N THR A 67 -10.02 -11.76 -4.26
CA THR A 67 -9.23 -11.02 -5.24
C THR A 67 -9.96 -9.77 -5.73
N TYR A 68 -9.21 -8.69 -5.97
CA TYR A 68 -9.79 -7.45 -6.52
C TYR A 68 -9.94 -7.47 -8.04
N SER A 69 -9.13 -8.27 -8.73
CA SER A 69 -9.08 -8.28 -10.19
C SER A 69 -9.10 -9.70 -10.75
N ASN A 70 -9.52 -9.83 -12.01
CA ASN A 70 -9.41 -11.08 -12.74
C ASN A 70 -7.93 -11.52 -12.82
N ILE A 71 -7.00 -10.58 -12.99
CA ILE A 71 -5.57 -10.87 -13.13
C ILE A 71 -5.04 -11.57 -11.87
N ALA A 72 -5.34 -11.03 -10.69
CA ALA A 72 -4.94 -11.61 -9.41
C ALA A 72 -5.53 -13.01 -9.21
N ARG A 73 -6.81 -13.20 -9.58
CA ARG A 73 -7.45 -14.53 -9.60
C ARG A 73 -6.71 -15.51 -10.49
N GLU A 74 -6.40 -15.13 -11.72
CA GLU A 74 -5.67 -15.99 -12.66
C GLU A 74 -4.28 -16.38 -12.15
N TYR A 75 -3.59 -15.49 -11.42
CA TYR A 75 -2.31 -15.84 -10.80
C TYR A 75 -2.47 -16.96 -9.76
N LEU A 76 -3.48 -16.88 -8.88
CA LEU A 76 -3.73 -17.92 -7.88
C LEU A 76 -4.11 -19.26 -8.51
N LEU A 77 -4.93 -19.24 -9.57
CA LEU A 77 -5.28 -20.46 -10.29
C LEU A 77 -4.07 -21.12 -10.96
N ARG A 78 -3.16 -20.32 -11.53
CA ARG A 78 -1.90 -20.82 -12.11
C ARG A 78 -0.95 -21.38 -11.06
N GLU A 79 -1.04 -20.91 -9.82
CA GLU A 79 -0.30 -21.46 -8.68
C GLU A 79 -0.95 -22.71 -8.08
N GLY A 80 -2.09 -23.16 -8.63
CA GLY A 80 -2.76 -24.41 -8.27
C GLY A 80 -3.82 -24.28 -7.18
N LEU A 81 -4.23 -23.06 -6.81
CA LEU A 81 -5.30 -22.89 -5.83
C LEU A 81 -6.67 -23.31 -6.43
N PRO A 82 -7.54 -23.98 -5.63
CA PRO A 82 -8.86 -24.40 -6.09
C PRO A 82 -9.74 -23.20 -6.48
N SER A 83 -10.40 -23.29 -7.63
CA SER A 83 -11.15 -22.16 -8.20
C SER A 83 -12.39 -21.74 -7.40
N ASP A 84 -12.96 -22.67 -6.63
CA ASP A 84 -14.05 -22.48 -5.68
C ASP A 84 -13.61 -21.72 -4.42
N MET A 85 -12.31 -21.74 -4.11
CA MET A 85 -11.69 -21.03 -2.99
C MET A 85 -11.10 -19.66 -3.40
N VAL A 86 -11.19 -19.29 -4.68
CA VAL A 86 -10.70 -18.00 -5.21
C VAL A 86 -11.87 -17.18 -5.77
N ILE A 87 -12.35 -16.25 -4.96
CA ILE A 87 -13.52 -15.41 -5.24
C ILE A 87 -13.04 -14.02 -5.64
N LYS A 88 -13.63 -13.47 -6.70
CA LYS A 88 -13.38 -12.07 -7.08
C LYS A 88 -14.43 -11.18 -6.44
N THR A 89 -14.01 -10.29 -5.55
CA THR A 89 -14.88 -9.31 -4.88
C THR A 89 -14.84 -7.94 -5.55
N GLY A 90 -13.74 -7.61 -6.24
CA GLY A 90 -13.47 -6.23 -6.62
C GLY A 90 -12.82 -5.43 -5.48
N SER A 91 -12.28 -4.26 -5.82
CA SER A 91 -11.66 -3.37 -4.83
C SER A 91 -12.72 -2.64 -4.00
N PRO A 92 -12.57 -2.56 -2.66
CA PRO A 92 -13.48 -1.78 -1.81
C PRO A 92 -13.29 -0.27 -1.98
N MET A 93 -12.26 0.17 -2.72
CA MET A 93 -11.93 1.59 -2.85
C MET A 93 -13.07 2.41 -3.44
N PHE A 94 -13.90 1.83 -4.32
CA PHE A 94 -15.08 2.54 -4.82
C PHE A 94 -16.08 2.86 -3.70
N GLU A 95 -16.36 1.90 -2.82
CA GLU A 95 -17.26 2.09 -1.68
C GLU A 95 -16.69 3.10 -0.69
N VAL A 96 -15.41 2.94 -0.33
CA VAL A 96 -14.71 3.86 0.59
C VAL A 96 -14.71 5.29 0.05
N LEU A 97 -14.37 5.49 -1.23
CA LEU A 97 -14.34 6.83 -1.83
C LEU A 97 -15.72 7.47 -1.88
N ASN A 98 -16.77 6.70 -2.17
CA ASN A 98 -18.14 7.22 -2.16
C ASN A 98 -18.59 7.59 -0.75
N TYR A 99 -18.28 6.76 0.25
CA TYR A 99 -18.61 7.04 1.65
C TYR A 99 -17.97 8.35 2.14
N TYR A 100 -16.70 8.58 1.81
CA TYR A 100 -15.98 9.80 2.23
C TYR A 100 -16.11 10.99 1.26
N LEU A 101 -16.87 10.85 0.16
CA LEU A 101 -16.90 11.83 -0.93
C LEU A 101 -17.30 13.24 -0.46
N GLU A 102 -18.29 13.34 0.43
CA GLU A 102 -18.70 14.64 0.96
C GLU A 102 -17.59 15.33 1.76
N GLY A 103 -16.88 14.57 2.60
CA GLY A 103 -15.75 15.08 3.37
C GLY A 103 -14.59 15.50 2.47
N ILE A 104 -14.30 14.72 1.43
CA ILE A 104 -13.30 15.03 0.42
C ILE A 104 -13.65 16.34 -0.31
N LYS A 105 -14.90 16.52 -0.74
CA LYS A 105 -15.37 17.73 -1.43
C LYS A 105 -15.36 18.99 -0.55
N LYS A 106 -15.49 18.83 0.77
CA LYS A 106 -15.44 19.94 1.75
C LYS A 106 -14.02 20.25 2.24
N SER A 107 -13.00 19.54 1.75
CA SER A 107 -11.62 19.72 2.19
C SER A 107 -11.06 21.09 1.77
N ASP A 108 -10.47 21.80 2.72
CA ASP A 108 -9.78 23.09 2.57
C ASP A 108 -8.27 22.92 2.34
N ILE A 109 -7.81 21.72 1.94
CA ILE A 109 -6.39 21.38 1.88
C ILE A 109 -5.60 22.27 0.91
N LEU A 110 -6.22 22.70 -0.20
CA LEU A 110 -5.57 23.60 -1.15
C LEU A 110 -5.29 24.98 -0.53
N GLU A 111 -6.21 25.49 0.29
CA GLU A 111 -6.05 26.76 1.00
C GLU A 111 -4.97 26.65 2.09
N LYS A 112 -5.02 25.58 2.88
CA LYS A 112 -4.01 25.30 3.92
C LYS A 112 -2.61 25.19 3.34
N LEU A 113 -2.47 24.52 2.20
CA LEU A 113 -1.20 24.38 1.49
C LEU A 113 -0.86 25.59 0.62
N LYS A 114 -1.74 26.58 0.49
CA LYS A 114 -1.58 27.78 -0.35
C LYS A 114 -1.19 27.43 -1.79
N ILE A 115 -1.93 26.50 -2.39
CA ILE A 115 -1.75 26.01 -3.76
C ILE A 115 -3.03 26.19 -4.58
N SER A 116 -2.90 26.22 -5.91
CA SER A 116 -4.04 26.34 -6.82
C SER A 116 -4.40 24.99 -7.43
N GLU A 117 -5.70 24.73 -7.61
CA GLU A 117 -6.19 23.55 -8.30
C GLU A 117 -5.55 23.39 -9.69
N GLY A 118 -5.14 22.17 -10.03
CA GLY A 118 -4.49 21.84 -11.29
C GLY A 118 -3.06 22.38 -11.46
N LYS A 119 -2.49 23.07 -10.47
CA LYS A 119 -1.15 23.67 -10.53
C LYS A 119 -0.24 23.17 -9.41
N TYR A 120 -0.15 21.86 -9.26
CA TYR A 120 0.78 21.21 -8.32
C TYR A 120 1.03 19.76 -8.74
N PHE A 121 2.11 19.19 -8.22
CA PHE A 121 2.37 17.75 -8.26
C PHE A 121 2.27 17.16 -6.86
N VAL A 122 1.83 15.91 -6.76
CA VAL A 122 1.86 15.14 -5.51
C VAL A 122 2.79 13.95 -5.71
N VAL A 123 3.76 13.82 -4.81
CA VAL A 123 4.70 12.71 -4.77
C VAL A 123 4.52 11.98 -3.44
N SER A 124 4.18 10.70 -3.51
CA SER A 124 4.20 9.81 -2.35
C SER A 124 5.31 8.79 -2.57
N ALA A 125 6.30 8.78 -1.68
CA ALA A 125 7.45 7.89 -1.78
C ALA A 125 7.74 7.29 -0.40
N HIS A 126 7.44 6.00 -0.24
CA HIS A 126 7.57 5.29 1.04
C HIS A 126 8.32 3.96 0.94
N ARG A 127 8.74 3.58 -0.27
CA ARG A 127 9.42 2.31 -0.53
C ARG A 127 10.88 2.37 -0.11
N GLU A 128 11.30 1.42 0.73
CA GLU A 128 12.66 1.34 1.28
C GLU A 128 13.71 1.30 0.16
N GLU A 129 13.45 0.60 -0.94
CA GLU A 129 14.40 0.48 -2.06
C GLU A 129 14.73 1.81 -2.77
N ASN A 130 13.82 2.78 -2.68
CA ASN A 130 14.00 4.11 -3.26
C ASN A 130 14.70 5.09 -2.31
N ILE A 131 14.66 4.80 -1.00
CA ILE A 131 15.07 5.74 0.06
C ILE A 131 16.42 5.33 0.68
N ASP A 132 16.72 4.03 0.75
CA ASP A 132 17.90 3.53 1.45
C ASP A 132 19.17 3.51 0.58
N SER A 133 19.02 3.53 -0.74
CA SER A 133 20.16 3.76 -1.64
C SER A 133 20.33 5.26 -1.88
N ASP A 134 21.44 5.82 -1.39
CA ASP A 134 21.78 7.24 -1.59
C ASP A 134 21.80 7.62 -3.09
N LYS A 135 22.15 6.67 -3.98
CA LYS A 135 22.11 6.86 -5.44
C LYS A 135 20.69 6.96 -5.99
N ASN A 136 19.77 6.09 -5.57
CA ASN A 136 18.38 6.14 -6.03
C ASN A 136 17.68 7.37 -5.46
N PHE A 137 17.97 7.70 -4.20
CA PHE A 137 17.46 8.87 -3.54
C PHE A 137 17.90 10.15 -4.25
N ALA A 138 19.19 10.32 -4.55
CA ALA A 138 19.68 11.48 -5.28
C ALA A 138 18.97 11.65 -6.64
N LYS A 139 18.81 10.56 -7.40
CA LYS A 139 18.06 10.59 -8.67
C LYS A 139 16.60 11.01 -8.50
N LEU A 140 15.92 10.54 -7.45
CA LEU A 140 14.55 10.93 -7.17
C LEU A 140 14.46 12.44 -6.88
N ILE A 141 15.40 12.97 -6.10
CA ILE A 141 15.50 14.41 -5.82
C ILE A 141 15.75 15.19 -7.11
N ASP A 142 16.66 14.74 -7.97
CA ASP A 142 16.95 15.39 -9.26
C ASP A 142 15.71 15.43 -10.16
N ILE A 143 14.93 14.35 -10.22
CA ILE A 143 13.67 14.30 -10.98
C ILE A 143 12.67 15.32 -10.43
N ILE A 144 12.49 15.35 -9.10
CA ILE A 144 11.56 16.28 -8.45
C ILE A 144 11.97 17.74 -8.69
N ASN A 145 13.25 18.05 -8.56
CA ASN A 145 13.80 19.38 -8.82
C ASN A 145 13.59 19.77 -10.29
N THR A 146 13.87 18.87 -11.22
CA THR A 146 13.65 19.10 -12.66
C THR A 146 12.18 19.40 -12.97
N ILE A 147 11.24 18.64 -12.39
CA ILE A 147 9.79 18.88 -12.57
C ILE A 147 9.40 20.26 -12.02
N ALA A 148 9.85 20.62 -10.82
CA ALA A 148 9.60 21.93 -10.24
C ALA A 148 10.19 23.06 -11.11
N GLU A 149 11.38 22.87 -11.67
CA GLU A 149 12.04 23.86 -12.52
C GLU A 149 11.38 24.03 -13.89
N VAL A 150 10.94 22.95 -14.53
CA VAL A 150 10.31 22.99 -15.86
C VAL A 150 8.89 23.56 -15.79
N PHE A 151 8.08 23.04 -14.87
CA PHE A 151 6.66 23.40 -14.79
C PHE A 151 6.37 24.61 -13.91
N LYS A 152 7.34 25.02 -13.07
CA LYS A 152 7.19 26.12 -12.10
C LYS A 152 5.98 25.93 -11.17
N PHE A 153 5.57 24.69 -10.93
CA PHE A 153 4.49 24.33 -10.01
C PHE A 153 5.05 23.75 -8.71
N PRO A 154 4.38 23.96 -7.57
CA PRO A 154 4.76 23.34 -6.31
C PRO A 154 4.69 21.82 -6.41
N VAL A 155 5.64 21.16 -5.75
CA VAL A 155 5.65 19.70 -5.58
C VAL A 155 5.39 19.39 -4.11
N ILE A 156 4.30 18.67 -3.83
CA ILE A 156 3.88 18.26 -2.50
C ILE A 156 4.41 16.86 -2.26
N ILE A 157 5.26 16.71 -1.25
CA ILE A 157 5.87 15.41 -0.94
C ILE A 157 5.25 14.86 0.34
N SER A 158 4.58 13.72 0.21
CA SER A 158 4.14 12.86 1.31
C SER A 158 5.17 11.77 1.51
N THR A 159 5.88 11.79 2.64
CA THR A 159 6.92 10.80 2.97
C THR A 159 7.00 10.56 4.47
N HIS A 160 7.69 9.49 4.88
CA HIS A 160 8.00 9.25 6.29
C HIS A 160 8.95 10.34 6.86
N PRO A 161 8.81 10.75 8.14
CA PRO A 161 9.68 11.76 8.77
C PRO A 161 11.19 11.47 8.68
N ARG A 162 11.57 10.18 8.65
CA ARG A 162 12.97 9.74 8.45
C ARG A 162 13.52 10.23 7.10
N THR A 163 12.75 10.09 6.04
CA THR A 163 13.11 10.50 4.68
C THR A 163 13.14 12.01 4.56
N GLN A 164 12.21 12.72 5.21
CA GLN A 164 12.17 14.17 5.25
C GLN A 164 13.47 14.77 5.82
N LYS A 165 14.04 14.17 6.87
CA LYS A 165 15.31 14.63 7.46
C LYS A 165 16.50 14.47 6.50
N LYS A 166 16.51 13.45 5.64
CA LYS A 166 17.56 13.26 4.61
C LYS A 166 17.44 14.26 3.46
N SER A 167 16.23 14.64 3.05
CA SER A 167 15.98 15.52 1.90
C SER A 167 16.01 17.02 2.21
N MET A 168 15.90 17.42 3.48
CA MET A 168 15.71 18.83 3.87
C MET A 168 16.85 19.77 3.40
N TYR A 169 18.04 19.25 3.12
CA TYR A 169 19.19 20.03 2.67
C TYR A 169 19.37 20.08 1.14
N LEU A 170 18.55 19.36 0.36
CA LEU A 170 18.78 19.13 -1.08
C LEU A 170 17.67 19.70 -1.99
N MET A 171 16.73 20.48 -1.44
CA MET A 171 15.47 20.81 -2.12
C MET A 171 15.15 22.31 -2.11
N PRO A 172 14.84 22.94 -3.27
CA PRO A 172 14.51 24.37 -3.38
C PRO A 172 13.13 24.74 -2.78
N LEU A 173 12.91 26.05 -2.60
CA LEU A 173 11.74 26.71 -1.97
C LEU A 173 10.34 26.30 -2.48
N LEU A 174 10.23 25.57 -3.60
CA LEU A 174 8.96 25.16 -4.21
C LEU A 174 8.41 23.82 -3.68
N ILE A 175 9.13 23.17 -2.77
CA ILE A 175 8.74 21.87 -2.21
C ILE A 175 8.06 22.05 -0.87
N ARG A 176 6.84 21.50 -0.76
CA ARG A 176 6.05 21.53 0.48
C ARG A 176 5.94 20.13 1.04
N TRP A 177 6.26 19.99 2.32
CA TRP A 177 6.14 18.73 3.05
C TRP A 177 4.73 18.57 3.60
N PHE A 178 4.15 17.40 3.38
CA PHE A 178 2.92 16.98 4.03
C PHE A 178 3.23 15.74 4.87
N ASN A 179 3.18 15.91 6.19
CA ASN A 179 3.30 14.80 7.14
C ASN A 179 1.89 14.40 7.59
N PHE A 180 1.64 13.09 7.65
CA PHE A 180 0.48 12.54 8.36
C PHE A 180 0.65 12.70 9.87
#